data_AF-A0A6J8FF27-F1
#
_entry.id   AF-A0A6J8FF27-F1
#
_cell.length_a   1.000
_cell.length_b   1.000
_cell.length_c   1.000
_cell.angle_alpha   90.00
_cell.angle_beta   90.00
_cell.angle_gamma   90.00
#
_symmetry.space_group_name_H-M   'P 1'
#
loop_
_entity.id
_entity.type
_entity.pdbx_description
1 polymer ?
#
loop_
_entity_poly.entity_id
_entity_poly.type
_entity_poly.pdbx_seq_one_letter_code
_entity_poly.pdbx_strand_id
1 'polypeptide(L)'
;MTSPDSMVAASVYARRPKGVRVPAGLNPYKLVACDMDGTLLNSKHSISDYTRTVLSQLLARGVHIIFATGRPFTDVYRIKRRLNIFAATKLIPTPGLQVVTPVEPSPTSRYPSGSPNSSSHSVLPPTPSSTCSGTGANETEKIVPRCFAITSNGACIYNEANERIYERTIDPRLVQELYSMFMDDPEVNINVFRGVDEADRQQQGYTNPSDQPDDKASEEWICRYPSDLEAALYKESRFTFRVVSNLEKTFPVDRVSEIFFLCYNPEKSSVVESDISKRMKELTDELKLETSVRVAPSATYCLDIVPSDVSKASALQHVLDKLDLTMNDCIAFGDGLNDVELLSSVGKGFIMENGNPRLKKKLPHLEVIGRNDDDAVARKLSEIFDIRVEPGDIENPLSSST
;
A
#
# COMPACT_ATOMS: atom_id res chain seq x y z
N MET A 1 21.00 -21.40 20.34
CA MET A 1 19.74 -22.17 20.24
C MET A 1 18.65 -21.17 19.90
N THR A 2 18.08 -21.26 18.71
CA THR A 2 16.92 -20.46 18.27
C THR A 2 15.65 -20.97 18.94
N SER A 3 14.72 -20.08 19.31
CA SER A 3 13.46 -20.49 19.95
C SER A 3 12.53 -21.20 18.94
N PRO A 4 11.62 -22.09 19.38
CA PRO A 4 10.65 -22.73 18.50
C PRO A 4 9.85 -21.73 17.66
N ASP A 5 9.47 -20.60 18.25
CA ASP A 5 8.68 -19.55 17.59
C ASP A 5 9.38 -18.92 16.38
N SER A 6 10.72 -18.78 16.43
CA SER A 6 11.50 -18.24 15.31
C SER A 6 11.51 -19.17 14.08
N MET A 7 11.33 -20.47 14.28
CA MET A 7 11.26 -21.44 13.18
C MET A 7 9.87 -21.49 12.54
N VAL A 8 8.80 -21.28 13.31
CA VAL A 8 7.43 -21.23 12.79
C VAL A 8 7.27 -20.01 11.86
N ALA A 9 7.71 -18.83 12.28
CA ALA A 9 7.68 -17.62 11.46
C ALA A 9 8.38 -17.82 10.10
N ALA A 10 9.63 -18.30 10.11
CA ALA A 10 10.41 -18.54 8.89
C ALA A 10 9.74 -19.53 7.91
N SER A 11 8.96 -20.51 8.41
CA SER A 11 8.30 -21.52 7.56
C SER A 11 7.14 -20.98 6.72
N VAL A 12 6.49 -19.90 7.15
CA VAL A 12 5.37 -19.26 6.43
C VAL A 12 5.91 -18.40 5.27
N TYR A 13 6.99 -17.65 5.51
CA TYR A 13 7.61 -16.78 4.50
C TYR A 13 8.36 -17.51 3.38
N ALA A 14 8.67 -18.80 3.55
CA ALA A 14 9.45 -19.59 2.59
C ALA A 14 8.64 -20.15 1.39
N ARG A 15 7.29 -20.08 1.42
CA ARG A 15 6.46 -20.58 0.32
C ARG A 15 6.21 -19.48 -0.72
N ARG A 16 6.65 -19.70 -1.97
CA ARG A 16 6.14 -18.91 -3.11
C ARG A 16 4.62 -19.17 -3.22
N PRO A 17 3.75 -18.15 -3.11
CA PRO A 17 2.33 -18.34 -3.34
C PRO A 17 2.12 -18.69 -4.82
N LYS A 18 1.32 -19.72 -5.10
CA LYS A 18 0.86 -20.02 -6.45
C LYS A 18 -0.52 -19.39 -6.66
N GLY A 19 -0.79 -18.93 -7.87
CA GLY A 19 -1.89 -18.01 -8.16
C GLY A 19 -3.29 -18.49 -7.72
N VAL A 20 -4.12 -17.53 -7.34
CA VAL A 20 -5.51 -17.73 -6.90
C VAL A 20 -6.32 -18.52 -7.94
N ARG A 21 -6.97 -19.60 -7.52
CA ARG A 21 -7.93 -20.38 -8.34
C ARG A 21 -9.36 -19.91 -8.04
N VAL A 22 -9.84 -18.93 -8.81
CA VAL A 22 -11.27 -18.57 -8.77
C VAL A 22 -12.06 -19.63 -9.54
N PRO A 23 -13.20 -20.14 -9.01
CA PRO A 23 -14.06 -21.07 -9.73
C PRO A 23 -14.53 -20.48 -11.07
N ALA A 24 -14.44 -21.28 -12.13
CA ALA A 24 -14.90 -20.87 -13.47
C ALA A 24 -16.40 -20.55 -13.43
N GLY A 25 -16.75 -19.30 -13.75
CA GLY A 25 -18.14 -18.84 -13.91
C GLY A 25 -18.65 -17.80 -12.91
N LEU A 26 -17.88 -17.40 -11.89
CA LEU A 26 -18.31 -16.39 -10.90
C LEU A 26 -17.65 -15.01 -11.10
N ASN A 27 -16.33 -14.95 -11.26
CA ASN A 27 -15.58 -13.70 -11.51
C ASN A 27 -14.15 -14.08 -11.98
N PRO A 28 -13.55 -13.45 -13.01
CA PRO A 28 -12.18 -13.80 -13.43
C PRO A 28 -11.07 -13.12 -12.60
N TYR A 29 -11.39 -12.05 -11.88
CA TYR A 29 -10.43 -11.17 -11.22
C TYR A 29 -10.05 -11.65 -9.81
N LYS A 30 -8.77 -11.51 -9.48
CA LYS A 30 -8.11 -12.01 -8.27
C LYS A 30 -7.51 -10.89 -7.43
N LEU A 31 -7.44 -9.68 -7.98
CA LEU A 31 -6.79 -8.53 -7.37
C LEU A 31 -7.54 -7.24 -7.71
N VAL A 32 -7.64 -6.35 -6.72
CA VAL A 32 -8.17 -5.00 -6.85
C VAL A 32 -7.06 -4.00 -6.51
N ALA A 33 -6.65 -3.20 -7.49
CA ALA A 33 -5.78 -2.05 -7.28
C ALA A 33 -6.63 -0.77 -7.22
N CYS A 34 -6.47 0.05 -6.20
CA CYS A 34 -7.35 1.19 -5.98
C CYS A 34 -6.54 2.40 -5.55
N ASP A 35 -6.68 3.51 -6.29
CA ASP A 35 -6.22 4.80 -5.81
C ASP A 35 -7.02 5.25 -4.55
N MET A 36 -6.46 6.21 -3.81
CA MET A 36 -7.00 6.68 -2.54
C MET A 36 -7.80 7.99 -2.68
N ASP A 37 -7.17 9.12 -2.96
CA ASP A 37 -7.85 10.42 -2.99
C ASP A 37 -8.75 10.55 -4.22
N GLY A 38 -9.97 11.07 -4.06
CA GLY A 38 -10.91 11.13 -5.18
C GLY A 38 -11.39 9.75 -5.68
N THR A 39 -10.90 8.65 -5.11
CA THR A 39 -11.20 7.28 -5.54
C THR A 39 -11.82 6.46 -4.41
N LEU A 40 -11.02 5.97 -3.47
CA LEU A 40 -11.48 5.16 -2.33
C LEU A 40 -11.85 6.01 -1.10
N LEU A 41 -11.16 7.13 -0.91
CA LEU A 41 -11.42 8.10 0.14
C LEU A 41 -12.51 9.06 -0.32
N ASN A 42 -13.50 9.31 0.53
CA ASN A 42 -14.47 10.39 0.32
C ASN A 42 -13.83 11.78 0.49
N SER A 43 -14.59 12.85 0.25
CA SER A 43 -14.17 14.25 0.44
C SER A 43 -13.70 14.63 1.85
N LYS A 44 -13.86 13.75 2.85
CA LYS A 44 -13.32 13.89 4.21
C LYS A 44 -12.05 13.05 4.42
N HIS A 45 -11.38 12.63 3.34
CA HIS A 45 -10.22 11.74 3.33
C HIS A 45 -10.41 10.48 4.20
N SER A 46 -11.64 9.94 4.21
CA SER A 46 -12.08 8.85 5.08
C SER A 46 -12.70 7.71 4.27
N ILE A 47 -12.68 6.50 4.84
CA ILE A 47 -13.34 5.31 4.26
C ILE A 47 -14.57 4.98 5.09
N SER A 48 -15.72 4.86 4.42
CA SER A 48 -17.00 4.51 5.06
C SER A 48 -16.99 3.09 5.64
N ASP A 49 -17.93 2.82 6.53
CA ASP A 49 -18.13 1.48 7.08
C ASP A 49 -18.60 0.50 5.99
N TYR A 50 -19.46 0.94 5.04
CA TYR A 50 -19.87 0.14 3.88
C TYR A 50 -18.66 -0.28 3.03
N THR A 51 -17.80 0.66 2.65
CA THR A 51 -16.59 0.38 1.88
C THR A 51 -15.65 -0.55 2.65
N ARG A 52 -15.45 -0.34 3.96
CA ARG A 52 -14.65 -1.24 4.82
C ARG A 52 -15.20 -2.68 4.82
N THR A 53 -16.52 -2.84 4.91
CA THR A 53 -17.17 -4.15 4.89
C THR A 53 -16.99 -4.84 3.53
N VAL A 54 -17.15 -4.13 2.41
CA VAL A 54 -16.89 -4.70 1.07
C VAL A 54 -15.42 -5.13 0.91
N LEU A 55 -14.46 -4.31 1.32
CA LEU A 55 -13.03 -4.67 1.27
C LEU A 55 -12.71 -5.90 2.15
N SER A 56 -13.29 -5.97 3.36
CA SER A 56 -13.17 -7.15 4.24
C SER A 56 -13.75 -8.41 3.58
N GLN A 57 -14.91 -8.28 2.95
CA GLN A 57 -15.60 -9.36 2.24
C GLN A 57 -14.85 -9.83 0.97
N LEU A 58 -14.08 -8.96 0.32
CA LEU A 58 -13.18 -9.32 -0.79
C LEU A 58 -11.98 -10.13 -0.30
N LEU A 59 -11.30 -9.67 0.76
CA LEU A 59 -10.21 -10.44 1.38
C LEU A 59 -10.72 -11.82 1.80
N ALA A 60 -11.87 -11.91 2.48
CA ALA A 60 -12.47 -13.18 2.90
C ALA A 60 -12.78 -14.15 1.71
N ARG A 61 -12.95 -13.63 0.49
CA ARG A 61 -13.12 -14.40 -0.75
C ARG A 61 -11.79 -14.75 -1.45
N GLY A 62 -10.64 -14.38 -0.87
CA GLY A 62 -9.30 -14.63 -1.41
C GLY A 62 -8.80 -13.58 -2.42
N VAL A 63 -9.50 -12.45 -2.56
CA VAL A 63 -9.11 -11.37 -3.48
C VAL A 63 -8.03 -10.51 -2.83
N HIS A 64 -6.94 -10.23 -3.55
CA HIS A 64 -5.89 -9.32 -3.10
C HIS A 64 -6.31 -7.85 -3.22
N ILE A 65 -5.85 -7.00 -2.30
CA ILE A 65 -6.11 -5.56 -2.32
C ILE A 65 -4.78 -4.82 -2.42
N ILE A 66 -4.72 -3.78 -3.25
CA ILE A 66 -3.58 -2.87 -3.34
C ILE A 66 -4.11 -1.44 -3.27
N PHE A 67 -3.63 -0.67 -2.29
CA PHE A 67 -3.79 0.78 -2.29
C PHE A 67 -2.66 1.39 -3.13
N ALA A 68 -2.97 2.17 -4.17
CA ALA A 68 -1.99 2.66 -5.15
C ALA A 68 -2.05 4.18 -5.29
N THR A 69 -1.19 4.91 -4.58
CA THR A 69 -1.36 6.34 -4.28
C THR A 69 -0.05 7.13 -4.38
N GLY A 70 -0.16 8.46 -4.47
CA GLY A 70 0.97 9.39 -4.24
C GLY A 70 1.31 9.55 -2.75
N ARG A 71 0.37 9.27 -1.83
CA ARG A 71 0.55 9.44 -0.38
C ARG A 71 1.77 8.66 0.15
N PRO A 72 2.44 9.17 1.20
CA PRO A 72 3.51 8.45 1.89
C PRO A 72 2.94 7.22 2.63
N PHE A 73 3.70 6.13 2.71
CA PHE A 73 3.25 4.91 3.37
C PHE A 73 2.89 5.09 4.84
N THR A 74 3.57 5.97 5.56
CA THR A 74 3.23 6.35 6.94
C THR A 74 1.78 6.77 7.12
N ASP A 75 1.22 7.44 6.14
CA ASP A 75 -0.18 7.86 6.11
C ASP A 75 -1.11 6.70 5.70
N VAL A 76 -0.75 5.98 4.63
CA VAL A 76 -1.47 4.77 4.16
C VAL A 76 -1.56 3.71 5.25
N TYR A 77 -0.48 3.50 6.02
CA TYR A 77 -0.40 2.58 7.15
C TYR A 77 -1.43 2.91 8.24
N ARG A 78 -1.62 4.20 8.56
CA ARG A 78 -2.62 4.64 9.56
C ARG A 78 -4.03 4.37 9.05
N ILE A 79 -4.27 4.51 7.76
CA ILE A 79 -5.53 4.14 7.10
C ILE A 79 -5.70 2.60 7.11
N LYS A 80 -4.69 1.81 6.72
CA LYS A 80 -4.66 0.32 6.80
C LYS A 80 -4.99 -0.18 8.22
N ARG A 81 -4.44 0.45 9.28
CA ARG A 81 -4.72 0.08 10.67
C ARG A 81 -6.16 0.38 11.08
N ARG A 82 -6.70 1.57 10.75
CA ARG A 82 -8.09 1.93 11.06
C ARG A 82 -9.12 1.12 10.27
N LEU A 83 -8.74 0.72 9.06
CA LEU A 83 -9.55 -0.14 8.20
C LEU A 83 -9.88 -1.49 8.87
N ASN A 84 -8.99 -2.02 9.71
CA ASN A 84 -9.21 -3.24 10.50
C ASN A 84 -9.71 -4.48 9.72
N ILE A 85 -9.56 -4.46 8.38
CA ILE A 85 -10.07 -5.45 7.42
C ILE A 85 -9.52 -6.87 7.62
N PHE A 86 -8.47 -7.00 8.43
CA PHE A 86 -7.87 -8.27 8.83
C PHE A 86 -8.48 -8.85 10.13
N ALA A 87 -8.92 -8.01 11.08
CA ALA A 87 -9.47 -8.49 12.36
C ALA A 87 -10.80 -9.25 12.18
N ALA A 88 -11.61 -8.86 11.19
CA ALA A 88 -12.85 -9.55 10.83
C ALA A 88 -12.64 -11.04 10.43
N THR A 89 -11.45 -11.42 10.00
CA THR A 89 -11.20 -12.77 9.46
C THR A 89 -10.81 -13.82 10.51
N LYS A 90 -10.32 -13.44 11.71
CA LYS A 90 -9.66 -14.33 12.69
C LYS A 90 -8.53 -15.23 12.12
N LEU A 91 -8.08 -14.97 10.89
CA LEU A 91 -7.30 -15.92 10.08
C LEU A 91 -5.98 -15.36 9.56
N ILE A 92 -5.76 -14.05 9.72
CA ILE A 92 -4.57 -13.35 9.22
C ILE A 92 -3.95 -12.62 10.42
N PRO A 93 -2.89 -13.16 11.05
CA PRO A 93 -2.20 -12.46 12.11
C PRO A 93 -1.58 -11.20 11.52
N THR A 94 -2.09 -10.03 11.93
CA THR A 94 -1.51 -8.74 11.57
C THR A 94 -0.33 -8.48 12.52
N PRO A 95 0.93 -8.39 12.04
CA PRO A 95 2.04 -7.99 12.90
C PRO A 95 1.74 -6.60 13.49
N GLY A 96 1.84 -6.46 14.81
CA GLY A 96 1.54 -5.21 15.52
C GLY A 96 0.17 -5.15 16.23
N LEU A 97 -0.71 -6.14 16.09
CA LEU A 97 -1.89 -6.27 16.95
C LEU A 97 -1.72 -7.46 17.90
N GLN A 98 -1.09 -7.24 19.07
CA GLN A 98 -1.17 -8.21 20.16
C GLN A 98 -2.63 -8.30 20.62
N VAL A 99 -3.28 -9.43 20.31
CA VAL A 99 -4.54 -9.81 20.94
C VAL A 99 -4.22 -10.19 22.38
N VAL A 100 -4.26 -9.20 23.27
CA VAL A 100 -4.20 -9.44 24.72
C VAL A 100 -5.52 -10.07 25.13
N THR A 101 -5.57 -11.40 25.10
CA THR A 101 -6.66 -12.15 25.73
C THR A 101 -6.64 -11.88 27.23
N PRO A 102 -7.74 -11.41 27.86
CA PRO A 102 -7.82 -11.32 29.30
C PRO A 102 -7.62 -12.73 29.90
N VAL A 103 -6.62 -12.88 30.77
CA VAL A 103 -6.45 -14.12 31.54
C VAL A 103 -7.47 -14.12 32.66
N GLU A 104 -8.51 -14.95 32.54
CA GLU A 104 -9.44 -15.19 33.65
C GLU A 104 -8.69 -15.76 34.88
N PRO A 105 -9.08 -15.38 36.10
CA PRO A 105 -8.35 -15.76 37.30
C PRO A 105 -8.42 -17.26 37.58
N SER A 106 -7.26 -17.91 37.63
CA SER A 106 -7.11 -19.34 37.86
C SER A 106 -7.67 -19.79 39.22
N PRO A 107 -8.55 -20.81 39.28
CA PRO A 107 -8.84 -21.51 40.53
C PRO A 107 -7.62 -22.34 40.97
N THR A 108 -7.17 -22.13 42.21
CA THR A 108 -6.11 -22.91 42.84
C THR A 108 -6.51 -24.36 43.09
N SER A 109 -5.56 -25.32 42.99
CA SER A 109 -5.17 -26.24 44.10
C SER A 109 -4.82 -27.70 43.71
N ARG A 110 -3.59 -28.11 44.08
CA ARG A 110 -3.10 -29.47 44.49
C ARG A 110 -2.82 -30.59 43.46
N TYR A 111 -1.51 -30.84 43.30
CA TYR A 111 -0.82 -32.14 43.14
C TYR A 111 -0.96 -33.05 44.41
N PRO A 112 -0.42 -34.29 44.49
CA PRO A 112 0.37 -35.10 43.52
C PRO A 112 -0.33 -36.48 43.24
N SER A 113 0.25 -37.66 42.92
CA SER A 113 1.63 -38.20 42.70
C SER A 113 1.56 -39.54 41.94
N GLY A 114 2.59 -39.93 41.14
CA GLY A 114 2.75 -41.33 40.68
C GLY A 114 3.81 -41.51 39.57
N SER A 115 4.82 -42.35 39.81
CA SER A 115 6.03 -42.50 38.96
C SER A 115 6.09 -43.88 38.24
N PRO A 116 7.22 -44.40 37.70
CA PRO A 116 7.27 -44.83 36.28
C PRO A 116 7.61 -46.31 36.04
N ASN A 117 7.57 -46.77 34.77
CA ASN A 117 8.28 -47.92 34.14
C ASN A 117 7.63 -48.21 32.76
N SER A 118 8.23 -48.86 31.75
CA SER A 118 9.60 -49.37 31.52
C SER A 118 9.82 -49.65 30.02
N SER A 119 11.08 -49.84 29.61
CA SER A 119 11.56 -50.16 28.24
C SER A 119 11.13 -51.51 27.63
N SER A 120 11.06 -51.61 26.29
CA SER A 120 11.76 -52.67 25.50
C SER A 120 11.65 -52.50 23.97
N HIS A 121 12.58 -53.12 23.22
CA HIS A 121 12.73 -53.08 21.74
C HIS A 121 12.01 -54.22 21.00
N SER A 122 11.59 -53.98 19.75
CA SER A 122 11.78 -54.86 18.55
C SER A 122 11.10 -54.21 17.31
N VAL A 123 11.78 -53.92 16.19
CA VAL A 123 12.29 -54.79 15.10
C VAL A 123 11.18 -55.32 14.16
N LEU A 124 11.16 -54.75 12.93
CA LEU A 124 10.41 -55.14 11.70
C LEU A 124 10.77 -56.57 11.24
N PRO A 125 9.93 -57.32 10.47
CA PRO A 125 9.52 -56.98 9.07
C PRO A 125 8.17 -57.64 8.62
N PRO A 126 7.88 -57.92 7.32
CA PRO A 126 8.00 -57.12 6.08
C PRO A 126 6.63 -56.86 5.39
N THR A 127 6.64 -56.12 4.27
CA THR A 127 5.49 -55.86 3.38
C THR A 127 5.03 -57.07 2.55
N PRO A 128 3.73 -57.14 2.22
CA PRO A 128 3.28 -57.60 0.90
C PRO A 128 2.53 -56.49 0.13
N SER A 129 2.51 -56.61 -1.20
CA SER A 129 1.84 -55.68 -2.13
C SER A 129 0.41 -56.11 -2.47
N SER A 130 -0.52 -55.15 -2.62
CA SER A 130 -1.47 -55.09 -3.76
C SER A 130 -2.53 -53.98 -3.63
N THR A 131 -2.60 -53.17 -4.70
CA THR A 131 -3.79 -52.53 -5.32
C THR A 131 -4.93 -51.87 -4.51
N CYS A 132 -5.15 -50.61 -4.90
CA CYS A 132 -6.44 -49.95 -5.16
C CYS A 132 -7.24 -49.26 -4.02
N SER A 133 -7.96 -48.22 -4.46
CA SER A 133 -8.71 -47.22 -3.68
C SER A 133 -7.84 -46.34 -2.75
N GLY A 134 -8.07 -45.03 -2.64
CA GLY A 134 -9.09 -44.23 -3.29
C GLY A 134 -9.64 -43.15 -2.37
N THR A 135 -8.88 -42.09 -2.13
CA THR A 135 -9.37 -40.79 -1.65
C THR A 135 -8.27 -39.77 -1.89
N GLY A 136 -8.34 -39.06 -3.03
CA GLY A 136 -7.63 -37.80 -3.15
C GLY A 136 -8.29 -36.81 -2.20
N ALA A 137 -7.70 -36.61 -1.02
CA ALA A 137 -8.07 -35.48 -0.19
C ALA A 137 -7.72 -34.23 -0.99
N ASN A 138 -8.74 -33.52 -1.47
CA ASN A 138 -8.57 -32.15 -1.93
C ASN A 138 -8.18 -31.32 -0.70
N GLU A 139 -6.88 -31.23 -0.43
CA GLU A 139 -6.33 -30.11 0.33
C GLU A 139 -6.69 -28.85 -0.47
N THR A 140 -7.80 -28.22 -0.11
CA THR A 140 -8.17 -26.88 -0.57
C THR A 140 -7.17 -25.91 0.04
N GLU A 141 -6.02 -25.80 -0.63
CA GLU A 141 -4.87 -25.02 -0.20
C GLU A 141 -5.32 -23.59 0.12
N LYS A 142 -5.10 -23.19 1.38
CA LYS A 142 -5.81 -22.09 2.00
C LYS A 142 -5.27 -20.76 1.47
N ILE A 143 -6.00 -20.16 0.53
CA ILE A 143 -5.64 -18.88 -0.08
C ILE A 143 -5.61 -17.80 1.02
N VAL A 144 -4.43 -17.24 1.27
CA VAL A 144 -4.24 -16.12 2.19
C VAL A 144 -4.28 -14.83 1.35
N PRO A 145 -5.35 -14.02 1.42
CA PRO A 145 -5.41 -12.74 0.74
C PRO A 145 -4.37 -11.79 1.35
N ARG A 146 -3.86 -10.86 0.56
CA ARG A 146 -2.80 -9.91 0.98
C ARG A 146 -3.21 -8.47 0.66
N CYS A 147 -2.79 -7.54 1.50
CA CYS A 147 -2.99 -6.10 1.28
C CYS A 147 -1.63 -5.41 1.14
N PHE A 148 -1.31 -5.02 -0.10
CA PHE A 148 -0.11 -4.23 -0.40
C PHE A 148 -0.45 -2.73 -0.41
N ALA A 149 0.57 -1.90 -0.26
CA ALA A 149 0.50 -0.48 -0.60
C ALA A 149 1.60 -0.15 -1.63
N ILE A 150 1.20 0.48 -2.72
CA ILE A 150 2.06 1.16 -3.68
C ILE A 150 1.97 2.66 -3.35
N THR A 151 3.10 3.27 -3.03
CA THR A 151 3.19 4.66 -2.54
C THR A 151 4.16 5.47 -3.39
N SER A 152 4.15 6.80 -3.21
CA SER A 152 4.95 7.73 -4.03
C SER A 152 4.80 7.45 -5.53
N ASN A 153 3.55 7.36 -5.99
CA ASN A 153 3.15 7.13 -7.39
C ASN A 153 3.74 5.87 -8.06
N GLY A 154 4.24 4.92 -7.28
CA GLY A 154 4.91 3.70 -7.75
C GLY A 154 6.31 3.49 -7.17
N ALA A 155 6.95 4.52 -6.61
CA ALA A 155 8.36 4.48 -6.24
C ALA A 155 8.64 3.57 -5.04
N CYS A 156 7.64 3.26 -4.20
CA CYS A 156 7.78 2.31 -3.10
C CYS A 156 6.64 1.28 -3.08
N ILE A 157 6.93 0.07 -2.63
CA ILE A 157 5.93 -0.99 -2.41
C ILE A 157 6.13 -1.60 -1.02
N TYR A 158 5.02 -1.73 -0.30
CA TYR A 158 4.94 -2.29 1.05
C TYR A 158 4.01 -3.50 1.08
N ASN A 159 4.40 -4.55 1.80
CA ASN A 159 3.62 -5.78 1.94
C ASN A 159 2.53 -5.68 3.04
N GLU A 160 1.84 -6.80 3.30
CA GLU A 160 0.84 -6.89 4.37
C GLU A 160 1.44 -6.83 5.79
N ALA A 161 2.72 -7.19 5.94
CA ALA A 161 3.49 -7.02 7.17
C ALA A 161 4.01 -5.58 7.35
N ASN A 162 3.70 -4.67 6.41
CA ASN A 162 4.12 -3.27 6.37
C ASN A 162 5.62 -3.06 6.12
N GLU A 163 6.32 -4.09 5.65
CA GLU A 163 7.73 -4.04 5.26
C GLU A 163 7.86 -3.48 3.83
N ARG A 164 8.86 -2.61 3.61
CA ARG A 164 9.18 -2.11 2.27
C ARG A 164 9.90 -3.19 1.46
N ILE A 165 9.25 -3.68 0.41
CA ILE A 165 9.73 -4.79 -0.45
C ILE A 165 10.25 -4.33 -1.82
N TYR A 166 10.11 -3.04 -2.12
CA TYR A 166 10.63 -2.37 -3.31
C TYR A 166 10.79 -0.88 -3.02
N GLU A 167 11.86 -0.29 -3.55
CA GLU A 167 12.13 1.15 -3.55
C GLU A 167 12.86 1.49 -4.86
N ARG A 168 12.43 2.56 -5.52
CA ARG A 168 13.12 3.22 -6.62
C ARG A 168 13.29 4.69 -6.24
N THR A 169 14.46 5.24 -6.50
CA THR A 169 14.85 6.59 -6.08
C THR A 169 15.31 7.40 -7.27
N ILE A 170 15.18 8.71 -7.17
CA ILE A 170 15.71 9.67 -8.14
C ILE A 170 17.24 9.70 -8.01
N ASP A 171 17.98 9.88 -9.12
CA ASP A 171 19.44 10.05 -9.05
C ASP A 171 19.78 11.29 -8.21
N PRO A 172 20.68 11.20 -7.20
CA PRO A 172 21.01 12.31 -6.29
C PRO A 172 21.42 13.61 -6.98
N ARG A 173 21.95 13.56 -8.22
CA ARG A 173 22.33 14.74 -8.99
C ARG A 173 21.10 15.45 -9.58
N LEU A 174 20.09 14.69 -10.00
CA LEU A 174 18.79 15.24 -10.41
C LEU A 174 18.03 15.83 -9.21
N VAL A 175 18.08 15.17 -8.05
CA VAL A 175 17.51 15.69 -6.78
C VAL A 175 18.11 17.05 -6.43
N GLN A 176 19.44 17.18 -6.46
CA GLN A 176 20.13 18.44 -6.14
C GLN A 176 19.74 19.58 -7.09
N GLU A 177 19.59 19.29 -8.38
CA GLU A 177 19.10 20.27 -9.37
C GLU A 177 17.65 20.66 -9.08
N LEU A 178 16.75 19.68 -8.87
CA LEU A 178 15.32 19.91 -8.57
C LEU A 178 15.10 20.78 -7.33
N TYR A 179 15.87 20.55 -6.25
CA TYR A 179 15.85 21.42 -5.07
C TYR A 179 16.20 22.87 -5.43
N SER A 180 17.17 23.07 -6.31
CA SER A 180 17.73 24.38 -6.65
C SER A 180 16.87 25.17 -7.65
N MET A 181 16.15 24.48 -8.56
CA MET A 181 15.39 25.11 -9.66
C MET A 181 14.45 26.24 -9.23
N PHE A 182 13.78 26.09 -8.08
CA PHE A 182 12.78 27.03 -7.58
C PHE A 182 13.07 27.47 -6.15
N MET A 183 14.35 27.65 -5.80
CA MET A 183 14.73 28.07 -4.44
C MET A 183 14.28 29.49 -4.07
N ASP A 184 14.19 30.38 -5.07
CA ASP A 184 13.83 31.79 -4.89
C ASP A 184 12.40 32.13 -5.38
N ASP A 185 11.60 31.15 -5.85
CA ASP A 185 10.20 31.39 -6.26
C ASP A 185 9.23 31.16 -5.08
N PRO A 186 8.55 32.20 -4.57
CA PRO A 186 7.61 32.05 -3.44
C PRO A 186 6.28 31.37 -3.82
N GLU A 187 5.98 31.20 -5.11
CA GLU A 187 4.77 30.51 -5.58
C GLU A 187 4.98 28.99 -5.75
N VAL A 188 6.20 28.48 -5.51
CA VAL A 188 6.58 27.07 -5.65
C VAL A 188 7.19 26.53 -4.35
N ASN A 189 6.44 25.71 -3.62
CA ASN A 189 6.94 25.01 -2.43
C ASN A 189 7.50 23.63 -2.79
N ILE A 190 8.60 23.22 -2.15
CA ILE A 190 9.22 21.90 -2.37
C ILE A 190 8.86 20.96 -1.24
N ASN A 191 8.40 19.77 -1.63
CA ASN A 191 8.16 18.64 -0.75
C ASN A 191 8.91 17.41 -1.23
N VAL A 192 9.39 16.60 -0.29
CA VAL A 192 10.24 15.44 -0.56
C VAL A 192 9.76 14.26 0.25
N PHE A 193 9.53 13.12 -0.43
CA PHE A 193 9.43 11.82 0.19
C PHE A 193 10.77 11.08 0.05
N ARG A 194 11.31 10.58 1.17
CA ARG A 194 12.54 9.77 1.16
C ARG A 194 12.46 8.59 2.11
N GLY A 195 13.27 7.56 1.85
CA GLY A 195 13.58 6.52 2.82
C GLY A 195 14.38 7.05 4.02
N VAL A 196 14.14 6.46 5.19
CA VAL A 196 14.85 6.76 6.45
C VAL A 196 15.39 5.46 7.02
N ASP A 197 16.66 5.43 7.41
CA ASP A 197 17.28 4.30 8.10
C ASP A 197 17.67 4.63 9.55
N GLU A 198 18.34 3.67 10.20
CA GLU A 198 18.83 3.84 11.56
C GLU A 198 19.92 4.92 11.68
N ALA A 199 20.74 5.14 10.64
CA ALA A 199 21.79 6.15 10.66
C ALA A 199 21.21 7.57 10.61
N ASP A 200 20.21 7.83 9.74
CA ASP A 200 19.45 9.09 9.73
C ASP A 200 18.85 9.40 11.11
N ARG A 201 18.31 8.37 11.76
CA ARG A 201 17.64 8.46 13.08
C ARG A 201 18.59 8.71 14.25
N GLN A 202 19.88 8.49 14.06
CA GLN A 202 20.94 8.78 15.04
C GLN A 202 21.54 10.19 14.84
N GLN A 203 21.19 10.91 13.77
CA GLN A 203 21.69 12.26 13.53
C GLN A 203 21.18 13.25 14.59
N GLN A 204 22.07 14.16 15.03
CA GLN A 204 21.73 15.17 16.03
C GLN A 204 20.61 16.09 15.52
N GLY A 205 19.51 16.17 16.27
CA GLY A 205 18.35 16.99 15.91
C GLY A 205 17.35 16.30 14.97
N TYR A 206 17.58 15.07 14.55
CA TYR A 206 16.56 14.29 13.85
C TYR A 206 15.35 14.07 14.76
N THR A 207 14.19 14.53 14.29
CA THR A 207 12.87 14.14 14.82
C THR A 207 11.95 13.93 13.62
N ASN A 208 11.16 12.86 13.62
CA ASN A 208 10.09 12.64 12.67
C ASN A 208 8.76 12.66 13.44
N PRO A 209 7.95 13.73 13.31
CA PRO A 209 6.68 13.87 14.04
C PRO A 209 5.67 12.75 13.79
N SER A 210 5.84 11.96 12.71
CA SER A 210 4.96 10.85 12.38
C SER A 210 5.37 9.49 12.95
N ASP A 211 6.54 9.36 13.61
CA ASP A 211 6.94 8.15 14.32
C ASP A 211 5.96 7.77 15.44
N GLN A 212 5.79 6.47 15.70
CA GLN A 212 5.05 5.95 16.85
C GLN A 212 5.99 5.12 17.75
N PRO A 213 5.67 4.94 19.05
CA PRO A 213 6.55 4.20 19.97
C PRO A 213 6.82 2.75 19.53
N ASP A 214 5.79 2.07 19.03
CA ASP A 214 5.84 0.66 18.63
C ASP A 214 6.15 0.45 17.13
N ASP A 215 6.18 1.54 16.34
CA ASP A 215 6.38 1.49 14.89
C ASP A 215 6.97 2.82 14.38
N LYS A 216 8.21 2.76 13.87
CA LYS A 216 8.94 3.90 13.35
C LYS A 216 8.87 3.91 11.84
N ALA A 217 8.57 5.07 11.27
CA ALA A 217 8.40 5.25 9.85
C ALA A 217 9.66 4.85 9.03
N SER A 218 9.53 3.97 8.04
CA SER A 218 10.65 3.64 7.12
C SER A 218 11.00 4.77 6.13
N GLU A 219 10.26 5.87 6.19
CA GLU A 219 10.24 6.98 5.24
C GLU A 219 9.82 8.26 5.97
N GLU A 220 10.08 9.41 5.36
CA GLU A 220 9.61 10.70 5.86
C GLU A 220 9.21 11.63 4.73
N TRP A 221 8.31 12.56 5.07
CA TRP A 221 8.02 13.72 4.26
C TRP A 221 8.70 14.93 4.89
N ILE A 222 9.49 15.62 4.08
CA ILE A 222 10.10 16.91 4.39
C ILE A 222 9.50 17.98 3.49
N CYS A 223 9.14 19.10 4.09
CA CYS A 223 8.60 20.27 3.41
C CYS A 223 9.53 21.48 3.65
N ARG A 224 9.72 22.35 2.65
CA ARG A 224 10.46 23.61 2.83
C ARG A 224 9.69 24.58 3.73
N TYR A 225 8.41 24.81 3.45
CA TYR A 225 7.52 25.71 4.19
C TYR A 225 6.15 25.08 4.45
N PRO A 226 5.65 25.04 5.69
CA PRO A 226 4.37 24.38 5.99
C PRO A 226 3.19 25.09 5.29
N SER A 227 2.32 24.31 4.65
CA SER A 227 1.05 24.79 4.10
C SER A 227 -0.15 24.29 4.91
N ASP A 228 -1.09 25.20 5.24
CA ASP A 228 -2.38 24.81 5.83
C ASP A 228 -3.19 23.89 4.88
N LEU A 229 -3.02 24.06 3.56
CA LEU A 229 -3.63 23.23 2.54
C LEU A 229 -3.09 21.80 2.58
N GLU A 230 -1.78 21.63 2.78
CA GLU A 230 -1.15 20.32 2.99
C GLU A 230 -1.68 19.69 4.27
N ALA A 231 -1.60 20.40 5.40
CA ALA A 231 -2.03 19.89 6.70
C ALA A 231 -3.50 19.41 6.71
N ALA A 232 -4.36 20.03 5.91
CA ALA A 232 -5.76 19.62 5.76
C ALA A 232 -5.94 18.22 5.14
N LEU A 233 -5.15 17.86 4.11
CA LEU A 233 -5.23 16.57 3.37
C LEU A 233 -4.90 15.34 4.25
N TYR A 234 -4.24 15.56 5.38
CA TYR A 234 -3.72 14.53 6.29
C TYR A 234 -4.29 14.65 7.72
N LYS A 235 -5.27 15.54 7.91
CA LYS A 235 -5.89 15.83 9.21
C LYS A 235 -6.47 14.59 9.87
N GLU A 236 -7.15 13.74 9.10
CA GLU A 236 -7.80 12.53 9.63
C GLU A 236 -6.78 11.51 10.12
N SER A 237 -5.77 11.18 9.33
CA SER A 237 -4.69 10.26 9.74
C SER A 237 -3.78 10.85 10.83
N ARG A 238 -3.86 12.17 11.07
CA ARG A 238 -2.96 12.95 11.92
C ARG A 238 -1.50 12.86 11.46
N PHE A 239 -1.28 12.58 10.18
CA PHE A 239 0.07 12.53 9.61
C PHE A 239 0.67 13.95 9.65
N THR A 240 1.99 14.03 9.90
CA THR A 240 2.74 15.26 10.08
C THR A 240 4.11 15.16 9.42
N PHE A 241 4.47 16.15 8.63
CA PHE A 241 5.76 16.27 7.92
C PHE A 241 6.79 17.05 8.76
N ARG A 242 8.08 16.92 8.45
CA ARG A 242 9.13 17.78 9.02
C ARG A 242 9.33 19.02 8.15
N VAL A 243 9.49 20.18 8.78
CA VAL A 243 9.85 21.43 8.07
C VAL A 243 11.37 21.60 8.06
N VAL A 244 11.96 21.84 6.89
CA VAL A 244 13.41 22.12 6.72
C VAL A 244 13.58 23.33 5.79
N SER A 245 13.71 24.52 6.37
CA SER A 245 13.66 25.79 5.63
C SER A 245 14.87 26.13 4.74
N ASN A 246 15.91 25.29 4.73
CA ASN A 246 17.09 25.40 3.84
C ASN A 246 17.39 24.06 3.16
N LEU A 247 16.34 23.28 2.85
CA LEU A 247 16.37 21.92 2.28
C LEU A 247 17.45 21.76 1.19
N GLU A 248 17.56 22.74 0.30
CA GLU A 248 18.41 22.80 -0.89
C GLU A 248 19.91 22.80 -0.58
N LYS A 249 20.25 23.31 0.60
CA LYS A 249 21.63 23.53 1.07
C LYS A 249 22.05 22.54 2.14
N THR A 250 21.10 22.03 2.92
CA THR A 250 21.39 21.29 4.16
C THR A 250 20.83 19.88 4.19
N PHE A 251 19.94 19.49 3.27
CA PHE A 251 19.25 18.21 3.37
C PHE A 251 19.80 17.16 2.39
N PRO A 252 20.04 15.91 2.84
CA PRO A 252 20.57 14.87 1.96
C PRO A 252 19.69 14.55 0.74
N VAL A 253 20.38 14.21 -0.34
CA VAL A 253 19.82 13.94 -1.69
C VAL A 253 19.70 12.43 -2.01
N ASP A 254 20.15 11.57 -1.09
CA ASP A 254 19.99 10.12 -1.17
C ASP A 254 18.54 9.69 -0.86
N ARG A 255 18.16 8.49 -1.30
CA ARG A 255 16.89 7.82 -0.95
C ARG A 255 15.60 8.60 -1.21
N VAL A 256 15.64 9.66 -2.01
CA VAL A 256 14.46 10.41 -2.44
C VAL A 256 13.66 9.57 -3.44
N SER A 257 12.48 9.12 -3.03
CA SER A 257 11.55 8.35 -3.88
C SER A 257 10.70 9.26 -4.76
N GLU A 258 10.33 10.43 -4.25
CA GLU A 258 9.53 11.43 -4.93
C GLU A 258 9.84 12.83 -4.41
N ILE A 259 9.80 13.82 -5.30
CA ILE A 259 9.72 15.25 -4.95
C ILE A 259 8.40 15.74 -5.53
N PHE A 260 7.58 16.46 -4.79
CA PHE A 260 6.42 17.14 -5.39
C PHE A 260 6.49 18.64 -5.16
N PHE A 261 6.19 19.39 -6.23
CA PHE A 261 6.12 20.84 -6.18
C PHE A 261 4.68 21.28 -6.00
N LEU A 262 4.42 22.09 -4.96
CA LEU A 262 3.16 22.81 -4.86
C LEU A 262 3.27 24.16 -5.55
N CYS A 263 2.61 24.27 -6.70
CA CYS A 263 2.47 25.50 -7.47
C CYS A 263 1.17 26.20 -7.06
N TYR A 264 1.25 27.16 -6.13
CA TYR A 264 0.05 27.87 -5.63
C TYR A 264 -0.68 28.68 -6.70
N ASN A 265 0.00 28.94 -7.83
CA ASN A 265 -0.54 29.59 -9.01
C ASN A 265 -0.78 28.55 -10.14
N PRO A 266 -2.04 28.20 -10.45
CA PRO A 266 -2.36 27.21 -11.48
C PRO A 266 -1.89 27.59 -12.89
N GLU A 267 -1.78 28.88 -13.22
CA GLU A 267 -1.31 29.34 -14.54
C GLU A 267 0.20 29.07 -14.70
N LYS A 268 0.98 29.25 -13.62
CA LYS A 268 2.40 28.88 -13.56
C LYS A 268 2.64 27.37 -13.61
N SER A 269 1.73 26.53 -13.09
CA SER A 269 1.96 25.09 -12.96
C SER A 269 2.38 24.41 -14.27
N SER A 270 1.81 24.81 -15.41
CA SER A 270 2.19 24.26 -16.72
C SER A 270 3.57 24.72 -17.23
N VAL A 271 4.04 25.89 -16.79
CA VAL A 271 5.39 26.39 -17.07
C VAL A 271 6.39 25.62 -16.23
N VAL A 272 6.12 25.43 -14.93
CA VAL A 272 6.94 24.62 -14.01
C VAL A 272 7.05 23.17 -14.49
N GLU A 273 5.94 22.53 -14.91
CA GLU A 273 5.93 21.18 -15.52
C GLU A 273 6.86 21.11 -16.75
N SER A 274 6.80 22.12 -17.62
CA SER A 274 7.63 22.21 -18.83
C SER A 274 9.12 22.42 -18.51
N ASP A 275 9.43 23.33 -17.58
CA ASP A 275 10.80 23.67 -17.21
C ASP A 275 11.51 22.50 -16.50
N ILE A 276 10.82 21.80 -15.59
CA ILE A 276 11.31 20.56 -14.98
C ILE A 276 11.55 19.52 -16.08
N SER A 277 10.56 19.24 -16.92
CA SER A 277 10.66 18.20 -17.96
C SER A 277 11.83 18.47 -18.92
N LYS A 278 12.05 19.74 -19.27
CA LYS A 278 13.16 20.16 -20.13
C LYS A 278 14.50 20.01 -19.41
N ARG A 279 14.68 20.65 -18.25
CA ARG A 279 15.98 20.70 -17.57
C ARG A 279 16.43 19.33 -17.08
N MET A 280 15.50 18.51 -16.58
CA MET A 280 15.80 17.15 -16.16
C MET A 280 16.29 16.28 -17.31
N LYS A 281 15.68 16.41 -18.49
CA LYS A 281 16.14 15.70 -19.69
C LYS A 281 17.54 16.17 -20.10
N GLU A 282 17.77 17.48 -20.20
CA GLU A 282 19.09 18.05 -20.53
C GLU A 282 20.18 17.55 -19.56
N LEU A 283 19.91 17.59 -18.24
CA LEU A 283 20.84 17.11 -17.22
C LEU A 283 21.04 15.58 -17.25
N THR A 284 20.01 14.82 -17.60
CA THR A 284 20.11 13.35 -17.80
C THR A 284 21.05 13.03 -18.97
N ASP A 285 20.93 13.75 -20.08
CA ASP A 285 21.77 13.60 -21.27
C ASP A 285 23.22 14.06 -20.99
N GLU A 286 23.40 15.20 -20.28
CA GLU A 286 24.71 15.72 -19.83
C GLU A 286 25.47 14.71 -18.95
N LEU A 287 24.78 14.12 -17.97
CA LEU A 287 25.34 13.17 -17.01
C LEU A 287 25.36 11.72 -17.50
N LYS A 288 24.75 11.43 -18.67
CA LYS A 288 24.59 10.09 -19.26
C LYS A 288 23.92 9.09 -18.33
N LEU A 289 22.81 9.49 -17.71
CA LEU A 289 22.05 8.64 -16.79
C LEU A 289 21.18 7.63 -17.56
N GLU A 290 20.99 6.44 -16.99
CA GLU A 290 20.09 5.42 -17.56
C GLU A 290 18.61 5.76 -17.41
N THR A 291 18.28 6.66 -16.48
CA THR A 291 16.90 6.99 -16.09
C THR A 291 16.82 8.46 -15.74
N SER A 292 15.76 9.13 -16.19
CA SER A 292 15.47 10.53 -15.88
C SER A 292 14.39 10.59 -14.79
N VAL A 293 13.69 11.71 -14.69
CA VAL A 293 12.41 11.81 -13.97
C VAL A 293 11.26 12.08 -14.92
N ARG A 294 10.04 11.91 -14.42
CA ARG A 294 8.80 12.31 -15.10
C ARG A 294 7.92 13.10 -14.14
N VAL A 295 7.12 14.01 -14.70
CA VAL A 295 6.07 14.72 -13.96
C VAL A 295 4.78 13.91 -14.02
N ALA A 296 4.14 13.66 -12.88
CA ALA A 296 2.90 12.92 -12.74
C ALA A 296 1.88 13.75 -11.92
N PRO A 297 1.17 14.73 -12.53
CA PRO A 297 0.29 15.61 -11.78
C PRO A 297 -0.86 14.88 -11.07
N SER A 298 -0.88 14.95 -9.75
CA SER A 298 -1.91 14.35 -8.88
C SER A 298 -3.07 15.32 -8.59
N ALA A 299 -2.80 16.62 -8.50
CA ALA A 299 -3.79 17.67 -8.28
C ALA A 299 -3.49 18.92 -9.13
N THR A 300 -4.45 19.87 -9.20
CA THR A 300 -4.34 21.10 -10.00
C THR A 300 -3.08 21.93 -9.71
N TYR A 301 -2.55 21.84 -8.50
CA TYR A 301 -1.40 22.58 -8.01
C TYR A 301 -0.25 21.67 -7.55
N CYS A 302 -0.32 20.35 -7.80
CA CYS A 302 0.66 19.37 -7.33
C CYS A 302 1.34 18.67 -8.50
N LEU A 303 2.65 18.84 -8.62
CA LEU A 303 3.50 18.25 -9.66
C LEU A 303 4.43 17.21 -9.04
N ASP A 304 4.00 15.96 -9.00
CA ASP A 304 4.77 14.85 -8.44
C ASP A 304 5.87 14.45 -9.41
N ILE A 305 7.11 14.38 -8.92
CA ILE A 305 8.31 14.04 -9.68
C ILE A 305 8.85 12.72 -9.17
N VAL A 306 8.81 11.71 -10.05
CA VAL A 306 9.28 10.34 -9.76
C VAL A 306 10.24 9.88 -10.87
N PRO A 307 11.03 8.81 -10.64
CA PRO A 307 11.87 8.22 -11.69
C PRO A 307 11.06 7.90 -12.96
N SER A 308 11.66 8.11 -14.14
CA SER A 308 10.93 8.07 -15.41
C SER A 308 10.40 6.68 -15.80
N ASP A 309 10.88 5.62 -15.14
CA ASP A 309 10.48 4.21 -15.29
C ASP A 309 9.42 3.74 -14.26
N VAL A 310 9.01 4.62 -13.34
CA VAL A 310 8.13 4.31 -12.22
C VAL A 310 6.71 4.81 -12.44
N SER A 311 5.73 3.93 -12.34
CA SER A 311 4.32 4.28 -12.22
C SER A 311 3.56 3.32 -11.31
N LYS A 312 2.32 3.69 -10.94
CA LYS A 312 1.40 2.77 -10.24
C LYS A 312 1.23 1.44 -11.00
N ALA A 313 1.36 1.45 -12.34
CA ALA A 313 1.31 0.25 -13.17
C ALA A 313 2.60 -0.58 -13.12
N SER A 314 3.79 0.03 -13.25
CA SER A 314 5.04 -0.74 -13.16
C SER A 314 5.27 -1.30 -11.76
N ALA A 315 4.87 -0.56 -10.73
CA ALA A 315 4.83 -1.05 -9.34
C ALA A 315 3.80 -2.18 -9.15
N LEU A 316 2.62 -2.10 -9.77
CA LEU A 316 1.65 -3.20 -9.75
C LEU A 316 2.25 -4.47 -10.37
N GLN A 317 2.97 -4.37 -11.50
CA GLN A 317 3.64 -5.52 -12.12
C GLN A 317 4.60 -6.22 -11.15
N HIS A 318 5.40 -5.47 -10.39
CA HIS A 318 6.29 -6.03 -9.37
C HIS A 318 5.55 -6.77 -8.23
N VAL A 319 4.29 -6.43 -7.94
CA VAL A 319 3.46 -7.21 -7.00
C VAL A 319 2.89 -8.46 -7.68
N LEU A 320 2.42 -8.34 -8.94
CA LEU A 320 1.85 -9.45 -9.70
C LEU A 320 2.87 -10.58 -9.93
N ASP A 321 4.12 -10.24 -10.24
CA ASP A 321 5.24 -11.19 -10.37
C ASP A 321 5.46 -12.01 -9.09
N LYS A 322 5.19 -11.43 -7.92
CA LYS A 322 5.31 -12.11 -6.61
C LYS A 322 4.09 -12.97 -6.25
N LEU A 323 2.96 -12.76 -6.92
CA LEU A 323 1.69 -13.46 -6.70
C LEU A 323 1.38 -14.51 -7.77
N ASP A 324 2.22 -14.63 -8.82
CA ASP A 324 1.97 -15.49 -9.99
C ASP A 324 0.65 -15.11 -10.69
N LEU A 325 0.46 -13.79 -10.87
CA LEU A 325 -0.70 -13.16 -11.50
C LEU A 325 -0.28 -12.28 -12.70
N THR A 326 -1.25 -11.92 -13.53
CA THR A 326 -1.08 -11.01 -14.66
C THR A 326 -1.98 -9.77 -14.51
N MET A 327 -1.71 -8.73 -15.30
CA MET A 327 -2.58 -7.55 -15.35
C MET A 327 -4.04 -7.89 -15.69
N ASN A 328 -4.29 -8.96 -16.47
CA ASN A 328 -5.64 -9.42 -16.81
C ASN A 328 -6.41 -9.99 -15.61
N ASP A 329 -5.72 -10.43 -14.56
CA ASP A 329 -6.33 -10.88 -13.31
C ASP A 329 -6.79 -9.72 -12.40
N CYS A 330 -6.61 -8.47 -12.84
CA CYS A 330 -6.77 -7.27 -12.01
C CYS A 330 -7.95 -6.39 -12.45
N ILE A 331 -8.62 -5.81 -11.46
CA ILE A 331 -9.44 -4.60 -11.62
C ILE A 331 -8.66 -3.40 -11.06
N ALA A 332 -8.81 -2.22 -11.68
CA ALA A 332 -8.34 -0.98 -11.08
C ALA A 332 -9.35 0.17 -11.10
N PHE A 333 -9.24 1.06 -10.11
CA PHE A 333 -10.03 2.28 -9.94
C PHE A 333 -9.11 3.49 -9.74
N GLY A 334 -9.46 4.62 -10.35
CA GLY A 334 -8.69 5.86 -10.25
C GLY A 334 -9.42 7.07 -10.83
N ASP A 335 -8.88 8.25 -10.54
CA ASP A 335 -9.49 9.54 -10.89
C ASP A 335 -8.46 10.55 -11.47
N GLY A 336 -7.16 10.32 -11.24
CA GLY A 336 -6.07 11.23 -11.54
C GLY A 336 -5.31 10.95 -12.84
N LEU A 337 -4.37 11.84 -13.21
CA LEU A 337 -3.52 11.62 -14.39
C LEU A 337 -2.40 10.60 -14.13
N ASN A 338 -2.00 10.42 -12.87
CA ASN A 338 -1.13 9.36 -12.38
C ASN A 338 -1.75 7.95 -12.51
N ASP A 339 -3.06 7.82 -12.70
CA ASP A 339 -3.77 6.54 -12.87
C ASP A 339 -3.85 6.05 -14.32
N VAL A 340 -3.48 6.87 -15.31
CA VAL A 340 -3.69 6.56 -16.75
C VAL A 340 -3.08 5.21 -17.14
N GLU A 341 -1.84 4.93 -16.72
CA GLU A 341 -1.16 3.67 -17.01
C GLU A 341 -1.78 2.50 -16.25
N LEU A 342 -2.15 2.69 -14.98
CA LEU A 342 -2.77 1.67 -14.14
C LEU A 342 -4.10 1.21 -14.75
N LEU A 343 -5.00 2.15 -15.06
CA LEU A 343 -6.34 1.86 -15.57
C LEU A 343 -6.35 1.29 -16.99
N SER A 344 -5.33 1.58 -17.79
CA SER A 344 -5.22 1.07 -19.17
C SER A 344 -4.47 -0.25 -19.30
N SER A 345 -3.70 -0.65 -18.28
CA SER A 345 -2.92 -1.89 -18.30
C SER A 345 -3.67 -3.09 -17.72
N VAL A 346 -4.57 -2.88 -16.76
CA VAL A 346 -5.31 -3.97 -16.09
C VAL A 346 -6.46 -4.54 -16.92
N GLY A 347 -6.90 -5.75 -16.58
CA GLY A 347 -8.00 -6.46 -17.25
C GLY A 347 -9.36 -5.73 -17.19
N LYS A 348 -9.57 -4.82 -16.22
CA LYS A 348 -10.69 -3.86 -16.22
C LYS A 348 -10.36 -2.62 -15.39
N GLY A 349 -10.19 -1.49 -16.06
CA GLY A 349 -10.13 -0.17 -15.43
C GLY A 349 -11.50 0.49 -15.28
N PHE A 350 -11.67 1.28 -14.21
CA PHE A 350 -12.83 2.15 -13.96
C PHE A 350 -12.36 3.56 -13.62
N ILE A 351 -13.10 4.56 -14.13
CA ILE A 351 -12.83 5.98 -13.86
C ILE A 351 -13.92 6.53 -12.93
N MET A 352 -13.53 7.30 -11.92
CA MET A 352 -14.48 7.94 -10.99
C MET A 352 -15.27 9.08 -11.66
N GLU A 353 -16.52 9.31 -11.24
CA GLU A 353 -17.35 10.41 -11.77
C GLU A 353 -16.73 11.78 -11.49
N ASN A 354 -16.12 11.96 -10.32
CA ASN A 354 -15.37 13.17 -9.96
C ASN A 354 -14.00 13.26 -10.64
N GLY A 355 -13.55 12.21 -11.34
CA GLY A 355 -12.21 12.12 -11.92
C GLY A 355 -11.94 13.10 -13.04
N ASN A 356 -10.65 13.38 -13.24
CA ASN A 356 -10.10 14.44 -14.07
C ASN A 356 -10.62 14.36 -15.53
N PRO A 357 -11.14 15.46 -16.11
CA PRO A 357 -11.61 15.47 -17.51
C PRO A 357 -10.52 15.04 -18.52
N ARG A 358 -9.24 15.30 -18.24
CA ARG A 358 -8.11 14.84 -19.08
C ARG A 358 -7.91 13.32 -19.00
N LEU A 359 -8.19 12.68 -17.86
CA LEU A 359 -8.17 11.21 -17.71
C LEU A 359 -9.28 10.59 -18.57
N LYS A 360 -10.52 11.05 -18.41
CA LYS A 360 -11.68 10.59 -19.21
C LYS A 360 -11.45 10.75 -20.71
N LYS A 361 -10.84 11.87 -21.14
CA LYS A 361 -10.47 12.10 -22.55
C LYS A 361 -9.34 11.18 -23.04
N LYS A 362 -8.40 10.78 -22.19
CA LYS A 362 -7.33 9.80 -22.52
C LYS A 362 -7.85 8.37 -22.62
N LEU A 363 -8.82 8.00 -21.78
CA LEU A 363 -9.34 6.64 -21.66
C LEU A 363 -10.88 6.58 -21.89
N PRO A 364 -11.40 7.06 -23.04
CA PRO A 364 -12.84 7.22 -23.28
C PRO A 364 -13.61 5.89 -23.47
N HIS A 365 -12.89 4.77 -23.50
CA HIS A 365 -13.43 3.42 -23.60
C HIS A 365 -13.64 2.76 -22.22
N LEU A 366 -13.11 3.35 -21.15
CA LEU A 366 -13.32 2.85 -19.80
C LEU A 366 -14.66 3.35 -19.24
N GLU A 367 -15.21 2.53 -18.35
CA GLU A 367 -16.47 2.80 -17.70
C GLU A 367 -16.29 3.88 -16.62
N VAL A 368 -17.08 4.94 -16.71
CA VAL A 368 -17.18 5.96 -15.66
C VAL A 368 -18.25 5.48 -14.67
N ILE A 369 -17.87 5.31 -13.40
CA ILE A 369 -18.77 4.92 -12.32
C ILE A 369 -19.31 6.16 -11.58
N GLY A 370 -19.82 6.01 -10.35
CA GLY A 370 -20.24 7.15 -9.52
C GLY A 370 -19.09 7.91 -8.85
N ARG A 371 -19.43 8.79 -7.90
CA ARG A 371 -18.49 9.59 -7.12
C ARG A 371 -17.88 8.82 -5.95
N ASN A 372 -16.68 9.23 -5.52
CA ASN A 372 -16.04 8.72 -4.30
C ASN A 372 -16.88 8.95 -3.03
N ASP A 373 -17.58 10.09 -2.94
CA ASP A 373 -18.48 10.41 -1.82
C ASP A 373 -19.65 9.41 -1.66
N ASP A 374 -20.04 8.73 -2.73
CA ASP A 374 -21.18 7.81 -2.78
C ASP A 374 -20.80 6.33 -2.64
N ASP A 375 -19.57 6.03 -2.20
CA ASP A 375 -18.99 4.67 -2.12
C ASP A 375 -18.93 3.93 -3.48
N ALA A 376 -18.78 4.66 -4.60
CA ALA A 376 -18.91 4.08 -5.94
C ALA A 376 -17.96 2.90 -6.21
N VAL A 377 -16.71 2.95 -5.72
CA VAL A 377 -15.76 1.82 -5.78
C VAL A 377 -16.35 0.58 -5.11
N ALA A 378 -16.81 0.70 -3.86
CA ALA A 378 -17.35 -0.42 -3.10
C ALA A 378 -18.67 -0.96 -3.69
N ARG A 379 -19.52 -0.08 -4.25
CA ARG A 379 -20.74 -0.51 -4.96
C ARG A 379 -20.41 -1.29 -6.23
N LYS A 380 -19.46 -0.81 -7.04
CA LYS A 380 -19.01 -1.50 -8.26
C LYS A 380 -18.29 -2.81 -7.94
N LEU A 381 -17.49 -2.86 -6.88
CA LEU A 381 -16.94 -4.11 -6.35
C LEU A 381 -18.04 -5.07 -5.88
N SER A 382 -19.10 -4.55 -5.26
CA SER A 382 -20.22 -5.39 -4.82
C SER A 382 -21.00 -6.02 -5.96
N GLU A 383 -21.23 -5.25 -7.03
CA GLU A 383 -21.80 -5.72 -8.29
C GLU A 383 -20.92 -6.80 -8.95
N ILE A 384 -19.60 -6.58 -9.04
CA ILE A 384 -18.68 -7.47 -9.74
C ILE A 384 -18.41 -8.78 -8.97
N PHE A 385 -18.44 -8.76 -7.63
CA PHE A 385 -18.12 -9.92 -6.78
C PHE A 385 -19.33 -10.54 -6.06
N ASP A 386 -20.56 -10.16 -6.42
CA ASP A 386 -21.83 -10.54 -5.75
C ASP A 386 -21.71 -10.44 -4.21
N ILE A 387 -21.30 -9.26 -3.74
CA ILE A 387 -21.24 -8.93 -2.31
C ILE A 387 -22.53 -8.26 -1.91
N ARG A 388 -23.16 -8.80 -0.87
CA ARG A 388 -24.25 -8.15 -0.14
C ARG A 388 -23.71 -7.65 1.19
N VAL A 389 -24.11 -6.44 1.55
CA VAL A 389 -23.80 -5.82 2.83
C VAL A 389 -25.13 -5.64 3.55
N GLU A 390 -25.36 -6.44 4.58
CA GLU A 390 -26.55 -6.34 5.41
C GLU A 390 -26.33 -5.26 6.48
N PRO A 391 -27.40 -4.65 7.04
CA PRO A 391 -27.26 -3.60 8.06
C PRO A 391 -26.42 -4.00 9.28
N GLY A 392 -26.47 -5.28 9.67
CA GLY A 392 -25.66 -5.83 10.76
C GLY A 392 -24.16 -5.98 10.45
N ASP A 393 -23.75 -5.97 9.18
CA ASP A 393 -22.33 -6.03 8.79
C ASP A 393 -21.63 -4.66 8.91
N ILE A 394 -22.40 -3.61 9.23
CA ILE A 394 -21.94 -2.22 9.39
C ILE A 394 -21.74 -1.90 10.88
N GLU A 395 -22.37 -2.65 11.79
CA GLU A 395 -22.22 -2.45 13.24
C GLU A 395 -20.81 -2.85 13.72
N ASN A 396 -20.12 -1.88 14.32
CA ASN A 396 -18.72 -2.00 14.70
C ASN A 396 -18.58 -2.94 15.92
N PRO A 397 -17.80 -4.04 15.86
CA PRO A 397 -17.61 -4.96 16.98
C PRO A 397 -16.90 -4.34 18.20
N LEU A 398 -16.40 -3.11 18.07
CA LEU A 398 -15.81 -2.32 19.16
C LEU A 398 -16.82 -1.48 19.96
N SER A 399 -18.12 -1.60 19.68
CA SER A 399 -19.19 -0.90 20.42
C SER A 399 -19.54 -1.52 21.79
N SER A 400 -18.91 -2.64 22.15
CA SER A 400 -19.25 -3.45 23.34
C SER A 400 -18.13 -3.54 24.40
N SER A 401 -17.38 -2.45 24.60
CA SER A 401 -16.53 -2.29 25.79
C SER A 401 -16.49 -0.83 26.25
N THR A 402 -17.37 -0.50 27.20
CA THR A 402 -17.35 0.73 28.03
C THR A 402 -16.25 0.67 29.08
#